data_AF-A0A6B3IME3-F1
#
_entry.id   AF-A0A6B3IME3-F1
#
_cell.length_a   1.000
_cell.length_b   1.000
_cell.length_c   1.000
_cell.angle_alpha   90.00
_cell.angle_beta   90.00
_cell.angle_gamma   90.00
#
_symmetry.space_group_name_H-M   'P 1'
#
loop_
_entity.id
_entity.type
_entity.pdbx_description
1 polymer ?
#
loop_
_entity_poly.entity_id
_entity_poly.type
_entity_poly.pdbx_seq_one_letter_code
_entity_poly.pdbx_strand_id
1 'polypeptide(L)'
;VYLLFCAENMPGGGFVAGLVAGVAFITRYLAGGRFELARAAPLQPGLFTGLGLFISTAVGLLGLLDGTVLHAFTYHGHLPVFGDFHMSTPILFDFGVYLLVLGVVLDIVRA
;
A
#
# COMPACT_ATOMS: atom_id res chain seq x y z
N VAL A 1 -2.94 -6.84 4.28
CA VAL A 1 -4.05 -6.59 3.33
C VAL A 1 -5.29 -6.06 4.03
N TYR A 2 -5.90 -6.77 4.99
CA TYR A 2 -7.06 -6.26 5.74
C TYR A 2 -6.86 -4.83 6.28
N LEU A 3 -5.74 -4.58 6.96
CA LEU A 3 -5.41 -3.27 7.51
C LEU A 3 -5.33 -2.14 6.48
N LEU A 4 -5.03 -2.44 5.21
CA LEU A 4 -5.00 -1.43 4.15
C LEU A 4 -6.42 -0.95 3.82
N PHE A 5 -7.39 -1.87 3.75
CA PHE A 5 -8.79 -1.54 3.49
C PHE A 5 -9.50 -0.92 4.70
N CYS A 6 -8.93 -1.05 5.90
CA CYS A 6 -9.43 -0.35 7.08
C CYS A 6 -9.21 1.17 7.03
N ALA A 7 -8.41 1.70 6.10
CA ALA A 7 -7.93 3.08 6.06
C ALA A 7 -9.00 4.17 6.30
N GLU A 8 -10.24 3.94 5.86
CA GLU A 8 -11.28 4.97 5.91
C GLU A 8 -12.17 4.92 7.17
N ASN A 9 -12.44 3.73 7.69
CA ASN A 9 -13.54 3.54 8.65
C ASN A 9 -13.10 2.87 9.96
N MET A 10 -11.85 2.39 10.04
CA MET A 10 -11.35 1.62 11.18
C MET A 10 -9.87 1.94 11.44
N PRO A 11 -9.35 1.68 12.65
CA PRO A 11 -7.92 1.76 12.90
C PRO A 11 -7.13 0.86 11.94
N GLY A 12 -6.24 1.45 11.14
CA GLY A 12 -5.55 0.78 10.06
C GLY A 12 -4.76 1.75 9.18
N GLY A 13 -4.64 1.41 7.90
CA GLY A 13 -4.02 2.24 6.87
C GLY A 13 -2.81 1.59 6.18
N GLY A 14 -2.33 2.28 5.15
CA GLY A 14 -1.22 1.82 4.30
C GLY A 14 0.07 1.56 5.07
N PHE A 15 0.41 2.44 6.01
CA PHE A 15 1.63 2.34 6.80
C PHE A 15 1.68 1.07 7.67
N VAL A 16 0.66 0.86 8.52
CA VAL A 16 0.59 -0.30 9.41
C VAL A 16 0.47 -1.59 8.60
N ALA A 17 -0.31 -1.57 7.51
CA ALA A 17 -0.39 -2.70 6.59
C ALA A 17 0.98 -3.06 5.98
N GLY A 18 1.78 -2.05 5.63
CA GLY A 18 3.12 -2.21 5.07
C GLY A 18 4.09 -2.80 6.09
N LEU A 19 4.05 -2.33 7.35
CA LEU A 19 4.84 -2.88 8.44
C LEU A 19 4.51 -4.35 8.71
N VAL A 20 3.22 -4.70 8.78
CA VAL A 20 2.79 -6.09 9.01
C VAL A 20 3.23 -7.00 7.86
N ALA A 21 3.12 -6.53 6.61
CA ALA A 21 3.67 -7.26 5.47
C ALA A 21 5.19 -7.41 5.58
N GLY A 22 5.89 -6.35 6.00
CA GLY A 22 7.32 -6.36 6.28
C GLY A 22 7.73 -7.40 7.32
N VAL A 23 7.00 -7.48 8.45
CA VAL A 23 7.22 -8.51 9.47
C VAL A 23 7.08 -9.91 8.88
N ALA A 24 6.07 -10.16 8.04
CA ALA A 24 5.91 -11.45 7.38
C ALA A 24 7.11 -11.84 6.50
N PHE A 25 7.69 -10.88 5.77
CA PHE A 25 8.91 -11.11 4.99
C PHE A 25 10.15 -11.31 5.87
N ILE A 26 10.28 -10.59 6.97
CA ILE A 26 11.34 -10.79 7.96
C ILE A 26 11.23 -12.21 8.56
N THR A 27 10.03 -12.65 8.94
CA THR A 27 9.82 -14.01 9.46
C THR A 27 10.22 -15.07 8.43
N ARG A 28 9.87 -14.88 7.15
CA ARG A 28 10.31 -15.76 6.06
C ARG A 28 11.83 -15.80 5.92
N TYR A 29 12.48 -14.64 6.00
CA TYR A 29 13.93 -14.54 5.99
C TYR A 29 14.58 -15.28 7.16
N LEU A 30 14.05 -15.13 8.38
CA LEU A 30 14.55 -15.85 9.55
C LEU A 30 14.36 -17.37 9.44
N ALA A 31 13.27 -17.83 8.82
CA ALA A 31 12.96 -19.25 8.69
C ALA A 31 13.75 -19.94 7.56
N GLY A 32 13.96 -19.29 6.42
CA GLY A 32 14.55 -19.91 5.21
C GLY A 32 15.80 -19.22 4.66
N GLY A 33 16.27 -18.16 5.31
CA GLY A 33 17.43 -17.37 4.88
C GLY A 33 17.20 -16.59 3.59
N ARG A 34 18.30 -16.01 3.06
CA ARG A 34 18.29 -15.12 1.90
C ARG A 34 17.67 -15.71 0.63
N PHE A 35 17.82 -17.02 0.40
CA PHE A 35 17.34 -17.68 -0.82
C PHE A 35 15.82 -17.84 -0.82
N GLU A 36 15.24 -18.09 0.35
CA GLU A 36 13.80 -18.14 0.54
C GLU A 36 13.20 -16.76 0.27
N LEU A 37 13.74 -15.72 0.90
CA LEU A 37 13.29 -14.34 0.71
C LEU A 37 13.41 -13.90 -0.75
N ALA A 38 14.52 -14.24 -1.43
CA ALA A 38 14.72 -13.90 -2.83
C ALA A 38 13.68 -14.56 -3.76
N ARG A 39 13.20 -15.76 -3.43
CA ARG A 39 12.09 -16.42 -4.14
C ARG A 39 10.74 -15.79 -3.79
N ALA A 40 10.55 -15.38 -2.54
CA ALA A 40 9.30 -14.79 -2.06
C ALA A 40 9.07 -13.37 -2.59
N ALA A 41 10.13 -12.57 -2.73
CA ALA A 41 10.10 -11.20 -3.23
C ALA A 41 11.15 -11.02 -4.34
N PRO A 42 10.90 -11.52 -5.56
CA PRO A 42 11.88 -11.49 -6.65
C PRO A 42 12.14 -10.07 -7.20
N LEU A 43 11.19 -9.15 -7.00
CA LEU A 43 11.29 -7.76 -7.45
C LEU A 43 12.23 -6.94 -6.55
N GLN A 44 12.84 -5.90 -7.13
CA GLN A 44 13.77 -5.03 -6.43
C GLN A 44 13.05 -4.15 -5.40
N PRO A 45 13.61 -3.95 -4.19
CA PRO A 45 13.01 -3.06 -3.19
C PRO A 45 12.77 -1.64 -3.70
N GLY A 46 13.71 -1.10 -4.48
CA GLY A 46 13.59 0.22 -5.10
C GLY A 46 12.40 0.38 -6.05
N LEU A 47 11.93 -0.71 -6.69
CA LEU A 47 10.72 -0.68 -7.51
C LEU A 47 9.48 -0.43 -6.66
N PHE A 48 9.36 -1.10 -5.52
CA PHE A 48 8.24 -0.90 -4.60
C PHE A 48 8.23 0.51 -4.04
N THR A 49 9.40 1.03 -3.63
CA THR A 49 9.54 2.40 -3.14
C THR A 49 9.20 3.42 -4.22
N GLY A 50 9.73 3.25 -5.44
CA GLY A 50 9.45 4.14 -6.56
C GLY A 50 7.99 4.14 -6.99
N LEU A 51 7.35 2.96 -7.10
CA LEU A 51 5.93 2.84 -7.41
C LEU A 51 5.06 3.43 -6.31
N GLY A 52 5.38 3.16 -5.04
CA GLY A 52 4.64 3.71 -3.91
C GLY A 52 4.66 5.24 -3.90
N LEU A 53 5.84 5.83 -4.13
CA LEU A 53 5.99 7.28 -4.24
C LEU A 53 5.26 7.85 -5.46
N PHE A 54 5.38 7.19 -6.63
CA PHE A 54 4.69 7.60 -7.84
C PHE A 54 3.17 7.59 -7.67
N ILE A 55 2.61 6.51 -7.13
CA ILE A 55 1.15 6.35 -6.93
C ILE A 55 0.64 7.39 -5.93
N SER A 56 1.27 7.51 -4.75
CA SER A 56 0.84 8.47 -3.72
C SER A 56 0.92 9.91 -4.21
N THR A 57 1.98 10.26 -4.93
CA THR A 57 2.14 11.60 -5.52
C THR A 57 1.11 11.84 -6.62
N ALA A 58 0.91 10.88 -7.54
CA ALA A 58 -0.06 11.01 -8.62
C ALA A 58 -1.47 11.19 -8.07
N VAL A 59 -1.88 10.39 -7.07
CA VAL A 59 -3.19 10.51 -6.41
C VAL A 59 -3.32 11.86 -5.70
N GLY A 60 -2.28 12.30 -4.99
CA GLY A 60 -2.29 13.62 -4.33
C GLY A 60 -2.38 14.79 -5.31
N LEU A 61 -1.73 14.69 -6.47
CA LEU A 61 -1.80 15.70 -7.53
C LEU A 61 -3.12 15.66 -8.31
N LEU A 62 -3.74 14.49 -8.48
CA LEU A 62 -5.07 14.37 -9.09
C LEU A 62 -6.13 15.15 -8.30
N GLY A 63 -5.94 15.37 -7.00
CA GLY A 63 -6.78 16.25 -6.19
C GLY A 63 -6.87 17.70 -6.70
N LEU A 64 -5.84 18.19 -7.42
CA LEU A 64 -5.85 19.53 -8.01
C LEU A 64 -6.87 19.72 -9.12
N LEU A 65 -7.40 18.63 -9.69
CA LEU A 65 -8.39 18.72 -10.77
C LEU A 65 -9.75 19.25 -10.30
N ASP A 66 -10.07 19.09 -9.01
CA ASP A 66 -11.37 19.46 -8.45
C ASP A 66 -11.26 20.30 -7.16
N GLY A 67 -10.03 20.61 -6.73
CA GLY A 67 -9.82 21.36 -5.49
C GLY A 67 -8.34 21.58 -5.17
N THR A 68 -7.92 21.13 -3.98
CA THR A 68 -6.56 21.31 -3.48
C THR A 68 -5.72 20.04 -3.65
N VAL A 69 -4.42 20.15 -3.43
CA VAL A 69 -3.55 18.97 -3.28
C VAL A 69 -4.14 18.03 -2.21
N LEU A 70 -4.11 16.72 -2.48
CA LEU A 70 -4.69 15.66 -1.64
C LEU A 70 -6.21 15.73 -1.47
N HIS A 71 -6.94 16.39 -2.38
CA HIS A 71 -8.40 16.32 -2.35
C HIS A 71 -8.89 14.87 -2.53
N ALA A 72 -9.69 14.39 -1.58
CA ALA A 72 -10.26 13.05 -1.59
C ALA A 72 -11.56 13.04 -2.42
N PHE A 73 -11.66 12.10 -3.35
CA PHE A 73 -12.86 11.84 -4.12
C PHE A 73 -13.54 10.60 -3.57
N THR A 74 -14.81 10.72 -3.18
CA THR A 74 -15.64 9.62 -2.72
C THR A 74 -16.61 9.20 -3.82
N TYR A 75 -16.55 7.93 -4.21
CA TYR A 75 -17.47 7.33 -5.16
C TYR A 75 -18.39 6.35 -4.42
N HIS A 76 -19.68 6.63 -4.49
CA HIS A 76 -20.73 5.76 -4.01
C HIS A 76 -21.40 5.10 -5.21
N GLY A 77 -21.53 3.78 -5.19
CA GLY A 77 -22.25 3.06 -6.23
C GLY A 77 -22.95 1.83 -5.69
N HIS A 78 -23.93 1.33 -6.45
CA HIS A 78 -24.67 0.13 -6.11
C HIS A 78 -24.31 -0.97 -7.10
N LEU A 79 -23.61 -2.02 -6.64
CA LEU A 79 -23.31 -3.18 -7.47
C LEU A 79 -24.40 -4.24 -7.27
N PRO A 80 -25.01 -4.78 -8.35
CA PRO A 80 -26.18 -5.66 -8.25
C PRO A 80 -25.93 -7.00 -7.52
N VAL A 81 -24.67 -7.34 -7.24
CA VAL A 81 -24.28 -8.58 -6.52
C VAL A 81 -23.68 -8.30 -5.14
N PHE A 82 -23.05 -7.13 -4.93
CA PHE A 82 -22.28 -6.81 -3.72
C PHE A 82 -22.93 -5.73 -2.84
N GLY A 83 -24.03 -5.12 -3.28
CA GLY A 83 -24.71 -4.04 -2.57
C GLY A 83 -24.03 -2.68 -2.78
N ASP A 84 -24.23 -1.77 -1.83
CA ASP A 84 -23.63 -0.44 -1.86
C ASP A 84 -22.13 -0.52 -1.60
N PHE A 85 -21.33 -0.02 -2.54
CA PHE A 85 -19.89 0.12 -2.37
C PHE A 85 -19.54 1.59 -2.15
N HIS A 86 -18.66 1.83 -1.18
CA HIS A 86 -17.96 3.09 -0.98
C HIS A 86 -16.52 2.86 -1.41
N MET A 87 -16.07 3.55 -2.46
CA MET A 87 -14.66 3.56 -2.84
C MET A 87 -14.19 4.99 -2.88
N SER A 88 -13.06 5.26 -2.24
CA SER A 88 -12.57 6.61 -2.10
C SER A 88 -11.05 6.65 -2.32
N THR A 89 -10.58 7.74 -2.92
CA THR A 89 -9.17 7.87 -3.37
C THR A 89 -8.11 7.81 -2.26
N PRO A 90 -8.39 8.07 -0.96
CA PRO A 90 -7.47 7.80 0.14
C PRO A 90 -7.01 6.34 0.21
N ILE A 91 -7.86 5.36 -0.14
CA ILE A 91 -7.43 3.95 -0.19
C ILE A 91 -6.31 3.74 -1.21
N LEU A 92 -6.40 4.43 -2.36
CA LEU A 92 -5.38 4.35 -3.41
C LEU A 92 -4.10 5.11 -3.01
N PHE A 93 -4.24 6.23 -2.30
CA PHE A 93 -3.11 6.92 -1.70
C PHE A 93 -2.37 6.03 -0.69
N ASP A 94 -3.11 5.40 0.22
CA ASP A 94 -2.58 4.48 1.23
C ASP A 94 -2.00 3.20 0.62
N PHE A 95 -2.51 2.75 -0.53
CA PHE A 95 -1.87 1.68 -1.28
C PHE A 95 -0.46 2.08 -1.76
N GLY A 96 -0.27 3.34 -2.18
CA GLY A 96 1.05 3.89 -2.47
C GLY A 96 1.96 3.89 -1.23
N VAL A 97 1.45 4.34 -0.08
CA VAL A 97 2.19 4.31 1.20
C VAL A 97 2.56 2.89 1.61
N TYR A 98 1.64 1.92 1.43
CA TYR A 98 1.89 0.50 1.69
C TYR A 98 3.08 -0.04 0.89
N LEU A 99 3.12 0.24 -0.42
CA LEU A 99 4.23 -0.18 -1.29
C LEU A 99 5.54 0.50 -0.90
N LEU A 100 5.49 1.79 -0.53
CA LEU A 100 6.67 2.53 -0.10
C LEU A 100 7.28 1.92 1.17
N VAL A 101 6.47 1.69 2.20
CA VAL A 101 6.92 1.07 3.46
C VAL A 101 7.43 -0.34 3.22
N LEU A 102 6.72 -1.14 2.43
CA LEU A 102 7.15 -2.49 2.08
C LEU A 102 8.50 -2.49 1.34
N GLY A 103 8.69 -1.56 0.40
CA GLY A 103 9.94 -1.37 -0.32
C GLY A 103 11.11 -1.09 0.62
N VAL A 104 10.93 -0.15 1.56
CA VAL A 104 11.96 0.16 2.57
C VAL A 104 12.29 -1.05 3.44
N VAL A 105 11.28 -1.80 3.91
CA VAL A 105 11.55 -3.00 4.73
C VAL A 105 12.30 -4.06 3.93
N LEU A 106 11.90 -4.32 2.67
CA LEU A 106 12.58 -5.28 1.81
C LEU A 106 14.03 -4.86 1.51
N ASP A 107 14.30 -3.56 1.44
CA ASP A 107 15.64 -3.02 1.26
C ASP A 107 16.53 -3.31 2.48
N ILE A 108 16.01 -3.02 3.68
CA ILE A 108 16.71 -3.26 4.95
C ILE A 108 17.05 -4.73 5.16
N VAL A 109 16.15 -5.66 4.79
CA VAL A 109 16.36 -7.11 5.01
C VAL A 109 17.32 -7.71 3.98
N ARG A 110 17.47 -7.06 2.82
CA ARG A 110 18.36 -7.52 1.74
C ARG A 110 19.76 -6.92 1.81
N ALA A 111 19.90 -5.73 2.40
CA ALA A 111 21.16 -5.05 2.67
C ALA A 111 22.02 -5.83 3.68
#